data_AF-A0A7X7NL25-F1
#
_entry.id   AF-A0A7X7NL25-F1
#
_cell.length_a   1.000
_cell.length_b   1.000
_cell.length_c   1.000
_cell.angle_alpha   90.00
_cell.angle_beta   90.00
_cell.angle_gamma   90.00
#
_symmetry.space_group_name_H-M   'P 1'
#
loop_
_entity.id
_entity.type
_entity.pdbx_description
1 polymer ?
#
loop_
_entity_poly.entity_id
_entity_poly.type
_entity_poly.pdbx_seq_one_letter_code
_entity_poly.pdbx_strand_id
1 'polypeptide(L)' 'LGFQRVHLDPGASRRVALTADPRLLARFDGPATGWRITEGVYEVAVGRSAVSLDLTAEATLEGAVFGT' A
#
# COMPACT_ATOMS: atom_id res chain seq x y z
N LEU A 1 3.99 2.01 1.05
CA LEU A 1 2.84 2.12 1.97
C LEU A 1 3.10 3.21 2.99
N GLY A 2 2.07 3.73 3.68
CA GLY A 2 2.19 4.90 4.54
C GLY A 2 1.13 4.96 5.65
N PHE A 3 1.19 6.00 6.48
CA PHE A 3 0.24 6.25 7.57
C PHE A 3 -0.02 7.75 7.71
N GLN A 4 -1.15 8.09 8.33
CA GLN A 4 -1.47 9.48 8.70
C GLN A 4 -1.99 9.52 10.12
N ARG A 5 -1.34 10.30 10.99
CA ARG A 5 -1.87 10.62 12.31
C ARG A 5 -2.95 11.69 12.15
N VAL A 6 -4.14 11.43 12.68
CA VAL A 6 -5.27 12.35 12.67
C VAL A 6 -5.67 12.67 14.10
N HIS A 7 -5.82 13.96 14.40
CA HIS A 7 -6.47 14.40 15.63
C HIS A 7 -7.95 14.63 15.36
N LEU A 8 -8.81 14.17 16.28
CA LEU A 8 -10.27 14.31 16.21
C LEU A 8 -10.78 14.76 17.59
N ASP A 9 -11.62 15.78 17.58
CA ASP A 9 -12.42 16.15 18.76
C ASP A 9 -13.50 15.07 19.04
N PRO A 10 -14.09 15.05 20.25
CA PRO A 10 -15.18 14.13 20.55
C PRO A 10 -16.34 14.23 19.54
N GLY A 11 -16.70 13.08 18.94
CA GLY A 11 -17.75 12.98 17.92
C GLY A 11 -17.32 13.40 16.51
N ALA A 12 -16.10 13.90 16.31
CA ALA A 12 -15.62 14.28 14.99
C ALA A 12 -15.25 13.05 14.15
N SER A 13 -15.34 13.20 12.83
CA SER A 13 -14.92 12.20 11.84
C SER A 13 -14.12 12.87 10.74
N ARG A 14 -13.13 12.15 10.19
CA ARG A 14 -12.32 12.64 9.07
C ARG A 14 -12.11 11.55 8.03
N ARG A 15 -12.29 11.91 6.77
CA ARG A 15 -11.86 11.10 5.63
C ARG A 15 -10.40 11.38 5.33
N VAL A 16 -9.63 10.30 5.18
CA VAL A 16 -8.21 10.34 4.84
C VAL A 16 -7.99 9.72 3.48
N ALA A 17 -6.96 10.21 2.77
CA ALA A 17 -6.49 9.63 1.52
C ALA A 17 -4.99 9.40 1.66
N LEU A 18 -4.56 8.16 1.44
CA LEU A 18 -3.16 7.77 1.45
C LEU A 18 -2.78 7.33 0.04
N THR A 19 -1.71 7.89 -0.50
CA THR A 19 -1.17 7.47 -1.79
C THR A 19 0.05 6.60 -1.55
N ALA A 20 0.00 5.36 -2.04
CA ALA A 20 1.17 4.48 -2.06
C ALA A 20 1.97 4.77 -3.33
N ASP A 21 3.25 5.09 -3.18
CA ASP A 21 4.15 5.15 -4.34
C ASP A 21 4.34 3.73 -4.92
N PRO A 22 4.15 3.52 -6.23
CA PRO A 22 4.31 2.21 -6.86
C PRO A 22 5.64 1.54 -6.54
N ARG A 23 6.74 2.30 -6.43
CA ARG A 23 8.07 1.73 -6.13
C ARG A 23 8.11 0.95 -4.81
N LEU A 24 7.25 1.31 -3.85
CA LEU A 24 7.16 0.67 -2.54
C LEU A 24 6.41 -0.68 -2.59
N LEU A 25 5.76 -0.99 -3.71
CA LEU A 25 5.04 -2.24 -3.94
C LEU A 25 5.93 -3.29 -4.62
N ALA A 26 7.07 -2.86 -5.18
CA ALA A 26 8.00 -3.74 -5.85
C ALA A 26 8.74 -4.67 -4.88
N ARG A 27 9.06 -5.87 -5.36
CA ARG A 27 9.98 -6.81 -4.72
C ARG A 27 11.27 -6.89 -5.52
N PHE A 28 12.39 -7.10 -4.84
CA PHE A 28 13.65 -7.31 -5.53
C PHE A 28 13.66 -8.69 -6.19
N ASP A 29 13.91 -8.71 -7.49
CA ASP A 29 14.08 -9.88 -8.34
C ASP A 29 15.58 -10.12 -8.53
N GLY A 30 16.12 -11.11 -7.82
CA GLY A 30 17.54 -11.46 -7.84
C GLY A 30 18.03 -11.89 -9.24
N PRO A 31 17.35 -12.84 -9.92
CA PRO A 31 17.69 -13.22 -11.29
C PRO A 31 17.73 -12.06 -12.29
N ALA A 32 16.78 -11.12 -12.19
CA ALA A 32 16.73 -9.95 -13.07
C ALA A 32 17.58 -8.76 -12.58
N THR A 33 18.21 -8.89 -11.40
CA THR A 33 18.99 -7.82 -10.74
C THR A 33 18.26 -6.48 -10.66
N GLY A 34 16.99 -6.48 -10.24
CA GLY A 34 16.17 -5.27 -10.26
C GLY A 34 14.93 -5.34 -9.39
N TRP A 35 14.22 -4.22 -9.25
CA TRP A 35 12.96 -4.16 -8.51
C TRP A 35 11.79 -4.35 -9.46
N ARG A 36 10.86 -5.26 -9.12
CA ARG A 36 9.73 -5.61 -9.97
C ARG A 36 8.41 -5.68 -9.18
N ILE A 37 7.35 -5.15 -9.76
CA ILE A 37 5.97 -5.50 -9.41
C ILE A 37 5.54 -6.60 -10.36
N THR A 38 5.07 -7.72 -9.82
CA THR A 38 4.41 -8.76 -10.61
C THR A 38 2.98 -8.31 -10.86
N GLU A 39 2.47 -8.48 -12.09
CA GLU A 39 1.05 -8.20 -12.34
C GLU A 39 0.17 -9.15 -11.51
N GLY A 40 -0.99 -8.65 -11.06
CA GLY A 40 -1.93 -9.47 -10.32
C GLY A 40 -2.85 -8.69 -9.39
N VAL A 41 -3.64 -9.45 -8.63
CA VAL A 41 -4.53 -8.91 -7.61
C VAL A 41 -3.81 -8.91 -6.27
N TYR A 42 -3.80 -7.75 -5.61
CA TYR A 42 -3.18 -7.53 -4.32
C TYR A 42 -4.25 -7.12 -3.30
N GLU A 43 -4.20 -7.70 -2.11
CA GLU A 43 -4.97 -7.21 -0.99
C GLU A 43 -4.35 -5.93 -0.43
N VAL A 44 -5.18 -4.91 -0.24
CA VAL A 44 -4.84 -3.65 0.42
C VAL A 44 -5.67 -3.55 1.68
N ALA A 45 -5.03 -3.19 2.79
CA ALA A 45 -5.69 -3.06 4.07
C ALA A 45 -5.39 -1.72 4.75
N VAL A 46 -6.39 -1.21 5.48
CA VAL A 46 -6.28 -0.06 6.38
C VAL A 46 -6.67 -0.51 7.77
N GLY A 47 -5.85 -0.16 8.76
CA GLY A 47 -6.07 -0.55 10.13
C GLY A 47 -5.39 0.39 11.12
N ARG A 48 -5.79 0.29 12.38
CA ARG A 48 -5.14 1.00 13.49
C ARG A 48 -3.77 0.41 13.84
N SER A 49 -3.51 -0.84 13.45
CA SER A 49 -2.22 -1.51 13.60
C SER A 49 -2.02 -2.60 12.54
N ALA A 50 -0.81 -3.12 12.41
CA ALA A 50 -0.49 -4.19 11.45
C ALA A 50 -1.22 -5.53 11.72
N VAL A 51 -1.79 -5.70 12.92
CA VAL A 51 -2.54 -6.91 13.33
C VAL A 51 -4.03 -6.64 13.53
N SER A 52 -4.48 -5.39 13.35
CA SER A 52 -5.88 -4.98 13.47
C SER A 52 -6.24 -4.19 12.22
N LEU A 53 -6.64 -4.92 11.18
CA LEU A 53 -7.07 -4.40 9.89
C LEU A 53 -8.58 -4.22 9.91
N ASP A 54 -9.06 -3.00 9.68
CA ASP A 54 -10.47 -2.64 9.79
C ASP A 54 -11.17 -2.59 8.43
N LEU A 55 -10.42 -2.29 7.36
CA LEU A 55 -10.90 -2.25 5.98
C LEU A 55 -9.92 -3.04 5.11
N THR A 56 -10.46 -3.89 4.24
CA THR A 56 -9.71 -4.59 3.19
C THR A 56 -10.37 -4.32 1.84
N ALA A 57 -9.55 -4.32 0.80
CA ALA A 57 -9.97 -4.22 -0.58
C ALA A 57 -8.95 -4.93 -1.48
N GLU A 58 -9.36 -5.25 -2.70
CA GLU A 58 -8.46 -5.77 -3.72
C GLU A 58 -8.10 -4.66 -4.71
N ALA A 59 -6.85 -4.68 -5.16
CA ALA A 59 -6.37 -3.81 -6.23
C ALA A 59 -5.63 -4.65 -7.27
N THR A 60 -6.03 -4.50 -8.54
CA THR A 60 -5.27 -5.07 -9.66
C THR A 60 -4.12 -4.15 -9.98
N LEU A 61 -2.90 -4.69 -9.95
CA LEU A 61 -1.68 -3.98 -10.35
C LEU A 61 -1.17 -4.56 -11.67
N GLU A 62 -0.77 -3.68 -12.57
CA GLU A 62 0.03 -4.06 -13.73
C GLU A 62 1.49 -4.29 -13.32
N GLY A 63 2.20 -5.11 -14.11
CA GLY A 63 3.61 -5.34 -13.91
C GLY A 63 4.45 -4.09 -14.15
N ALA A 64 5.49 -3.88 -13.35
CA ALA A 64 6.39 -2.73 -13.49
C ALA A 64 7.82 -3.09 -13.09
N VAL A 65 8.81 -2.40 -13.64
CA VAL A 65 10.24 -2.56 -13.33
C VAL A 65 10.82 -1.20 -12.91
N PHE A 66 11.68 -1.21 -11.89
CA PHE A 66 12.34 -0.02 -11.34
C PHE A 66 13.85 -0.25 -11.17
N GLY A 67 14.63 0.82 -11.32
CA GLY A 67 16.07 0.81 -11.05
C GLY A 67 16.95 0.28 -12.18
N THR A 68 16.48 0.39 -13.43
CA THR A 68 17.30 0.24 -14.64
C THR A 68 18.33 1.35 -14.77
#